data_AF-A0A3B9UZC3-F1
#
_entry.id   AF-A0A3B9UZC3-F1
#
_cell.length_a   1.000
_cell.length_b   1.000
_cell.length_c   1.000
_cell.angle_alpha   90.00
_cell.angle_beta   90.00
_cell.angle_gamma   90.00
#
_symmetry.space_group_name_H-M   'P 1'
#
loop_
_entity.id
_entity.type
_entity.pdbx_description
1 polymer ?
#
loop_
_entity_poly.entity_id
_entity_poly.type
_entity_poly.pdbx_seq_one_letter_code
_entity_poly.pdbx_strand_id
1 'polypeptide(L)'
;KYGGAFFGATITHSPETVKKYLGLTLLPHSGVSLVFTGIAVSVLTVPAPECAKIIQGTIAAAAVINEVIAVIASKKAFEWAGEFNKRVEVSNECNI
;
A
#
# COMPACT_ATOMS: atom_id res chain seq x y z
N LYS A 1 -0.98 7.53 3.17
CA LYS A 1 0.22 6.71 2.90
C LYS A 1 1.44 7.56 2.55
N TYR A 2 1.46 8.23 1.39
CA TYR A 2 2.62 8.97 0.92
C TYR A 2 3.17 9.99 1.93
N GLY A 3 2.34 10.92 2.41
CA GLY A 3 2.77 11.92 3.38
C GLY A 3 3.28 11.35 4.71
N GLY A 4 2.63 10.28 5.22
CA GLY A 4 3.07 9.61 6.45
C GLY A 4 4.41 8.88 6.29
N ALA A 5 4.61 8.20 5.15
CA ALA A 5 5.88 7.58 4.82
C ALA A 5 6.99 8.62 4.64
N PHE A 6 6.72 9.72 3.94
CA PHE A 6 7.66 10.83 3.76
C PHE A 6 8.04 11.47 5.09
N PHE A 7 7.06 11.78 5.93
CA PHE A 7 7.26 12.38 7.25
C PHE A 7 8.05 11.45 8.17
N GLY A 8 7.64 10.18 8.27
CA GLY A 8 8.36 9.17 9.06
C GLY A 8 9.81 9.01 8.60
N ALA A 9 10.02 8.86 7.29
CA ALA A 9 11.36 8.76 6.70
C ALA A 9 12.21 10.03 6.89
N THR A 10 11.57 11.20 7.03
CA THR A 10 12.25 12.46 7.35
C THR A 10 12.71 12.49 8.80
N ILE A 11 11.84 12.13 9.75
CA ILE A 11 12.18 12.06 11.17
C ILE A 11 13.30 11.05 11.42
N THR A 12 13.27 9.90 10.77
CA THR A 12 14.26 8.84 10.95
C THR A 12 15.54 9.05 10.13
N HIS A 13 15.69 10.19 9.45
CA HIS A 13 16.86 10.51 8.62
C HIS A 13 17.17 9.44 7.55
N SER A 14 16.12 8.83 6.97
CA SER A 14 16.26 7.78 5.96
C SER A 14 16.89 8.29 4.65
N PRO A 15 17.40 7.40 3.78
CA PRO A 15 17.90 7.79 2.47
C PRO A 15 16.88 8.53 1.61
N GLU A 16 17.34 9.40 0.71
CA GLU A 16 16.48 10.21 -0.16
C GLU A 16 15.54 9.36 -1.04
N THR A 17 16.00 8.19 -1.51
CA THR A 17 15.17 7.25 -2.28
C THR A 17 14.00 6.73 -1.44
N VAL A 18 14.23 6.43 -0.17
CA VAL A 18 13.19 5.97 0.76
C VAL A 18 12.21 7.10 1.04
N LYS A 19 12.68 8.32 1.36
CA LYS A 19 11.77 9.46 1.59
C LYS A 19 10.85 9.72 0.39
N LYS A 20 11.40 9.69 -0.83
CA LYS A 20 10.68 10.07 -2.05
C LYS A 20 9.78 8.96 -2.60
N TYR A 21 10.18 7.69 -2.52
CA TYR A 21 9.53 6.62 -3.27
C TYR A 21 8.82 5.56 -2.40
N LEU A 22 9.16 5.42 -1.12
CA LEU A 22 8.52 4.45 -0.21
C LEU A 22 7.00 4.67 -0.12
N GLY A 23 6.56 5.92 -0.11
CA GLY A 23 5.13 6.24 -0.03
C GLY A 23 4.30 5.69 -1.20
N LEU A 24 4.91 5.59 -2.39
CA LEU A 24 4.29 5.07 -3.60
C LEU A 24 4.26 3.54 -3.62
N THR A 25 5.35 2.89 -3.20
CA THR A 25 5.43 1.42 -3.10
C THR A 25 4.48 0.86 -2.04
N LEU A 26 4.15 1.69 -1.05
CA LEU A 26 3.20 1.33 -0.03
C LEU A 26 1.77 1.52 -0.46
N LEU A 27 1.40 2.16 -1.58
CA LEU A 27 0.00 2.37 -1.98
C LEU A 27 -0.90 1.11 -1.99
N PRO A 28 -0.48 -0.06 -2.52
CA PRO A 28 -1.31 -1.28 -2.53
C PRO A 28 -1.55 -1.78 -1.09
N HIS A 29 -2.81 -1.80 -0.64
CA HIS A 29 -3.27 -2.30 0.69
C HIS A 29 -4.80 -2.24 0.81
N SER A 30 -5.51 -2.64 -0.23
CA SER A 30 -6.97 -2.72 -0.22
C SER A 30 -7.48 -3.95 0.53
N GLY A 31 -6.60 -4.91 0.87
CA GLY A 31 -6.95 -6.15 1.58
C GLY A 31 -7.60 -5.93 2.95
N VAL A 32 -7.08 -5.01 3.76
CA VAL A 32 -7.67 -4.73 5.09
C VAL A 32 -9.07 -4.13 4.95
N SER A 33 -9.26 -3.22 4.00
CA SER A 33 -10.59 -2.63 3.73
C SER A 33 -11.61 -3.69 3.28
N LEU A 34 -11.22 -4.69 2.50
CA LEU A 34 -12.11 -5.80 2.12
C LEU A 34 -12.56 -6.64 3.32
N VAL A 35 -11.68 -6.86 4.30
CA VAL A 35 -12.05 -7.56 5.54
C VAL A 35 -13.11 -6.77 6.31
N PHE A 36 -12.89 -5.47 6.52
CA PHE A 36 -13.88 -4.61 7.20
C PHE A 36 -15.20 -4.53 6.44
N THR A 37 -15.15 -4.46 5.11
CA THR A 37 -16.34 -4.57 4.25
C THR A 37 -17.07 -5.89 4.51
N GLY A 38 -16.36 -7.02 4.56
CA GLY A 38 -16.97 -8.32 4.86
C GLY A 38 -17.67 -8.35 6.22
N ILE A 39 -17.07 -7.74 7.25
CA ILE A 39 -17.69 -7.60 8.58
C ILE A 39 -18.95 -6.73 8.50
N ALA A 40 -18.86 -5.55 7.87
CA ALA A 40 -19.99 -4.64 7.71
C ALA A 40 -21.15 -5.29 6.94
N VAL A 41 -20.84 -5.96 5.84
CA VAL A 41 -21.80 -6.73 5.04
C VAL A 41 -22.44 -7.82 5.89
N SER A 42 -21.67 -8.56 6.67
CA SER A 42 -22.19 -9.62 7.54
C SER A 42 -23.20 -9.08 8.57
N VAL A 43 -22.93 -7.90 9.14
CA VAL A 43 -23.84 -7.21 10.07
C VAL A 43 -25.08 -6.65 9.34
N LEU A 44 -24.92 -6.16 8.11
CA LEU A 44 -25.98 -5.48 7.35
C LEU A 44 -26.88 -6.41 6.52
N THR A 45 -26.47 -7.66 6.30
CA THR A 45 -27.19 -8.58 5.40
C THR A 45 -28.64 -8.83 5.83
N VAL A 46 -28.91 -8.85 7.15
CA VAL A 46 -30.28 -9.03 7.70
C VAL A 46 -31.04 -7.70 7.80
N PRO A 47 -30.51 -6.63 8.44
CA PRO A 47 -31.26 -5.39 8.61
C PRO A 47 -31.37 -4.52 7.36
N ALA A 48 -30.45 -4.64 6.39
CA ALA A 48 -30.39 -3.80 5.20
C ALA A 48 -29.69 -4.51 4.01
N PRO A 49 -30.30 -5.55 3.43
CA PRO A 49 -29.68 -6.40 2.40
C PRO A 49 -29.27 -5.66 1.13
N GLU A 50 -30.06 -4.68 0.69
CA GLU A 50 -29.73 -3.87 -0.49
C GLU A 50 -28.50 -2.98 -0.24
N CYS A 51 -28.40 -2.38 0.95
CA CYS A 51 -27.21 -1.62 1.34
C CYS A 51 -25.97 -2.52 1.41
N ALA A 52 -26.10 -3.73 1.95
CA ALA A 52 -25.00 -4.70 2.02
C ALA A 52 -24.44 -5.03 0.63
N LYS A 53 -25.32 -5.29 -0.36
CA LYS A 53 -24.90 -5.55 -1.75
C LYS A 53 -24.18 -4.35 -2.38
N ILE A 54 -24.74 -3.15 -2.21
CA ILE A 54 -24.15 -1.92 -2.77
C ILE A 54 -22.75 -1.69 -2.19
N ILE A 55 -22.59 -1.82 -0.87
CA ILE A 55 -21.31 -1.63 -0.18
C ILE A 55 -20.29 -2.68 -0.64
N GLN A 56 -20.69 -3.96 -0.67
CA GLN A 56 -19.81 -5.05 -1.10
C GLN A 56 -19.33 -4.84 -2.54
N GLY A 57 -20.25 -4.57 -3.47
CA GLY A 57 -19.92 -4.39 -4.89
C GLY A 57 -19.07 -3.14 -5.13
N THR A 58 -19.44 -2.01 -4.52
CA THR A 58 -18.74 -0.74 -4.70
C THR A 58 -17.31 -0.80 -4.14
N ILE A 59 -17.14 -1.32 -2.92
CA ILE A 59 -15.81 -1.38 -2.30
C ILE A 59 -14.93 -2.43 -2.99
N ALA A 60 -15.49 -3.58 -3.40
CA ALA A 60 -14.73 -4.57 -4.16
C ALA A 60 -14.25 -3.99 -5.51
N ALA A 61 -15.11 -3.30 -6.26
CA ALA A 61 -14.73 -2.65 -7.51
C ALA A 61 -13.67 -1.57 -7.30
N ALA A 62 -13.86 -0.70 -6.29
CA ALA A 62 -12.90 0.35 -5.96
C ALA A 62 -11.54 -0.22 -5.55
N ALA A 63 -11.51 -1.30 -4.77
CA ALA A 63 -10.30 -2.00 -4.39
C ALA A 63 -9.53 -2.52 -5.61
N VAL A 64 -10.21 -3.19 -6.53
CA VAL A 64 -9.57 -3.73 -7.74
C VAL A 64 -8.96 -2.61 -8.60
N ILE A 65 -9.73 -1.54 -8.87
CA ILE A 65 -9.25 -0.41 -9.67
C ILE A 65 -8.02 0.25 -9.01
N ASN A 66 -8.11 0.49 -7.69
CA ASN A 66 -7.02 1.13 -6.94
C ASN A 66 -5.77 0.24 -6.89
N GLU A 67 -5.90 -1.07 -6.72
CA GLU A 67 -4.78 -2.01 -6.69
C GLU A 67 -4.04 -2.07 -8.04
N VAL A 68 -4.74 -2.06 -9.17
CA VAL A 68 -4.10 -2.04 -10.49
C VAL A 68 -3.21 -0.79 -10.65
N ILE A 69 -3.75 0.39 -10.33
CA ILE A 69 -3.02 1.65 -10.43
C ILE A 69 -1.86 1.67 -9.42
N ALA A 70 -2.10 1.22 -8.18
CA ALA A 70 -1.12 1.21 -7.12
C ALA A 70 0.06 0.26 -7.41
N VAL A 71 -0.19 -0.90 -8.01
CA VAL A 71 0.87 -1.83 -8.43
C VAL A 71 1.76 -1.22 -9.51
N ILE A 72 1.17 -0.54 -10.51
CA ILE A 72 1.93 0.16 -11.56
C ILE A 72 2.77 1.30 -10.95
N ALA A 73 2.17 2.11 -10.07
CA ALA A 73 2.87 3.18 -9.37
C ALA A 73 4.01 2.65 -8.50
N SER A 74 3.80 1.54 -7.80
CA SER A 74 4.82 0.87 -6.98
C SER A 74 5.98 0.41 -7.84
N LYS A 75 5.70 -0.21 -8.99
CA LYS A 75 6.73 -0.61 -9.95
C LYS A 75 7.57 0.58 -10.41
N LYS A 76 6.94 1.71 -10.79
CA LYS A 76 7.69 2.91 -11.18
C LYS A 76 8.45 3.56 -10.05
N ALA A 77 7.93 3.51 -8.83
CA ALA A 77 8.65 4.00 -7.65
C ALA A 77 9.95 3.21 -7.40
N PHE A 78 9.93 1.88 -7.54
CA PHE A 78 11.15 1.06 -7.46
C PHE A 78 12.13 1.34 -8.60
N GLU A 79 11.61 1.58 -9.81
CA GLU A 79 12.43 1.97 -10.96
C GLU A 79 13.13 3.32 -10.74
N TRP A 80 12.39 4.33 -10.27
CA TRP A 80 12.94 5.67 -9.98
C TRP A 80 13.86 5.68 -8.76
N ALA A 81 13.64 4.79 -7.79
CA ALA A 81 14.57 4.58 -6.69
C ALA A 81 15.87 3.88 -7.12
N GLY A 82 15.92 3.33 -8.34
CA GLY A 82 17.07 2.60 -8.87
C GLY A 82 17.27 1.22 -8.23
N GLU A 83 16.19 0.59 -7.75
CA GLU A 83 16.25 -0.63 -6.92
C GLU A 83 16.16 -1.94 -7.73
N PHE A 84 15.85 -1.91 -9.03
CA PHE A 84 15.68 -3.14 -9.83
C PHE A 84 16.98 -3.90 -10.16
N ASN A 85 18.15 -3.25 -10.10
CA ASN A 85 19.42 -3.86 -10.49
C ASN A 85 20.54 -3.73 -9.45
N LYS A 86 20.23 -3.27 -8.23
CA LYS A 86 21.23 -3.24 -7.14
C LYS A 86 21.42 -4.65 -6.60
N ARG A 87 22.57 -5.28 -6.87
CA ARG A 87 23.05 -6.37 -6.00
C ARG A 87 23.34 -5.75 -4.65
N VAL A 88 22.71 -6.29 -3.61
CA VAL A 88 23.13 -6.01 -2.24
C VAL A 88 24.50 -6.66 -2.07
N GLU A 89 25.57 -5.88 -2.20
CA GLU A 89 26.84 -6.26 -1.60
C GLU A 89 26.66 -6.11 -0.09
N VAL A 90 26.44 -7.23 0.58
CA VAL A 90 26.46 -7.28 2.04
C VAL A 90 27.92 -7.12 2.46
N SER A 91 28.35 -5.88 2.67
CA SER A 91 29.60 -5.60 3.35
C SER A 91 29.43 -5.98 4.83
N ASN A 92 29.88 -7.18 5.19
CA ASN A 92 30.06 -7.60 6.57
C ASN A 92 31.21 -6.79 7.19
N GLU A 93 30.94 -5.56 7.61
CA GLU A 93 31.78 -4.87 8.59
C GLU A 93 31.13 -5.02 9.97
N CYS A 94 31.31 -6.19 10.57
CA CYS A 94 31.17 -6.37 12.01
C CYS A 94 32.53 -6.03 12.62
N ASN A 95 32.73 -4.78 13.02
CA ASN A 95 33.84 -4.38 13.87
C ASN A 95 33.39 -4.51 15.33
N ILE A 96 33.82 -5.59 15.99
CA ILE A 96 33.92 -5.69 17.46
C ILE A 96 35.39 -5.46 17.81
#